data_AF-A0A7T4EGN8-F1
#
_entry.id   AF-A0A7T4EGN8-F1
#
_cell.length_a   1.000
_cell.length_b   1.000
_cell.length_c   1.000
_cell.angle_alpha   90.00
_cell.angle_beta   90.00
_cell.angle_gamma   90.00
#
_symmetry.space_group_name_H-M   'P 1'
#
loop_
_entity.id
_entity.type
_entity.pdbx_description
1 polymer ?
#
loop_
_entity_poly.entity_id
_entity_poly.type
_entity_poly.pdbx_seq_one_letter_code
_entity_poly.pdbx_strand_id
1 'polypeptide(L)'
;MKKATFNGPAVETLTPPVDVTAEQQAIVAMAASLLLDYPEVCAEDEWNTRLTAIEDALASLPETIADDLRAFLDAARARGARRLAQHYVDIFDHKRRCSLYLSYYAVGDTRQRGTAILAFGDALRASGCELARRELPDHLCVVLEAIASVDDPSTLVDLLRAHRDGIEVLRASLESFDSPYHHVIAAITQMLPLMDDETTHRFLSLVRQGPPAELVGIADTTLPLAEVTHS
;
A
#
# COMPACT_ATOMS: atom_id res chain seq x y z
N MET A 1 12.68 -15.59 18.45
CA MET A 1 13.23 -14.56 17.54
C MET A 1 12.80 -13.20 18.05
N LYS A 2 13.73 -12.25 18.24
CA LYS A 2 13.38 -10.88 18.65
C LYS A 2 12.65 -10.19 17.49
N LYS A 3 11.39 -9.77 17.68
CA LYS A 3 10.71 -8.85 16.75
C LYS A 3 11.64 -7.64 16.56
N ALA A 4 11.97 -7.29 15.32
CA ALA A 4 12.61 -6.01 15.04
C ALA A 4 11.68 -4.93 15.61
N THR A 5 12.09 -4.32 16.72
CA THR A 5 11.22 -3.41 17.46
C THR A 5 11.33 -2.07 16.75
N PHE A 6 10.38 -1.79 15.87
CA PHE A 6 10.20 -0.45 15.32
C PHE A 6 9.86 0.48 16.50
N ASN A 7 10.73 1.46 16.80
CA ASN A 7 10.52 2.47 17.85
C ASN A 7 9.51 3.55 17.39
N GLY A 8 8.30 3.10 17.05
CA GLY A 8 7.13 3.89 16.71
C GLY A 8 6.37 4.36 17.95
N PRO A 9 5.31 5.17 17.80
CA PRO A 9 4.37 5.37 18.90
C PRO A 9 3.74 4.02 19.22
N ALA A 10 3.38 3.78 20.48
CA ALA A 10 2.56 2.62 20.80
C ALA A 10 1.19 2.82 20.13
N VAL A 11 0.80 1.88 19.25
CA VAL A 11 -0.56 1.84 18.71
C VAL A 11 -1.41 1.12 19.77
N GLU A 12 -2.14 1.89 20.56
CA GLU A 12 -2.98 1.36 21.65
C GLU A 12 -4.33 0.83 21.13
N THR A 13 -4.79 1.28 19.96
CA THR A 13 -6.06 0.84 19.37
C THR A 13 -5.95 0.85 17.84
N LEU A 14 -6.31 -0.27 17.22
CA LEU A 14 -6.42 -0.39 15.77
C LEU A 14 -7.64 0.41 15.29
N THR A 15 -7.55 1.01 14.12
CA THR A 15 -8.68 1.69 13.49
C THR A 15 -9.80 0.66 13.24
N PRO A 16 -11.06 0.92 13.63
CA PRO A 16 -12.13 -0.03 13.41
C PRO A 16 -12.38 -0.24 11.91
N PRO A 17 -12.58 -1.49 11.45
CA PRO A 17 -12.91 -1.75 10.05
C PRO A 17 -14.31 -1.23 9.71
N VAL A 18 -14.49 -0.83 8.46
CA VAL A 18 -15.77 -0.43 7.86
C VAL A 18 -16.11 -1.42 6.76
N ASP A 19 -17.36 -1.88 6.73
CA ASP A 19 -17.82 -2.76 5.66
C ASP A 19 -17.87 -1.99 4.34
N VAL A 20 -17.11 -2.49 3.35
CA VAL A 20 -17.00 -1.91 2.01
C VAL A 20 -17.29 -2.97 0.95
N THR A 21 -17.91 -2.57 -0.16
CA THR A 21 -18.02 -3.40 -1.36
C THR A 21 -16.67 -3.49 -2.07
N ALA A 22 -16.51 -4.45 -2.99
CA ALA A 22 -15.31 -4.55 -3.82
C ALA A 22 -15.05 -3.28 -4.65
N GLU A 23 -16.12 -2.65 -5.16
CA GLU A 23 -16.03 -1.38 -5.88
C GLU A 23 -15.55 -0.24 -4.99
N GLN A 24 -16.12 -0.11 -3.78
CA GLN A 24 -15.68 0.89 -2.80
C GLN A 24 -14.24 0.66 -2.37
N GLN A 25 -13.83 -0.60 -2.17
CA GLN A 25 -12.46 -0.97 -1.85
C GLN A 25 -11.48 -0.54 -2.96
N ALA A 26 -11.83 -0.76 -4.23
CA ALA A 26 -11.04 -0.31 -5.36
C ALA A 26 -10.93 1.23 -5.43
N ILE A 27 -12.03 1.95 -5.16
CA ILE A 27 -12.04 3.42 -5.10
C ILE A 27 -11.11 3.93 -4.00
N VAL A 28 -11.21 3.38 -2.78
CA VAL A 28 -10.35 3.78 -1.65
C VAL A 28 -8.89 3.48 -1.96
N ALA A 29 -8.59 2.29 -2.50
CA ALA A 29 -7.23 1.91 -2.83
C ALA A 29 -6.63 2.81 -3.93
N MET A 30 -7.39 3.11 -4.99
CA MET A 30 -6.93 4.02 -6.04
C MET A 30 -6.74 5.45 -5.52
N ALA A 31 -7.73 5.99 -4.80
CA ALA A 31 -7.65 7.32 -4.21
C ALA A 31 -6.43 7.43 -3.28
N ALA A 32 -6.25 6.46 -2.38
CA ALA A 32 -5.12 6.45 -1.47
C ALA A 32 -3.77 6.31 -2.19
N SER A 33 -3.67 5.46 -3.22
CA SER A 33 -2.47 5.34 -4.05
C SER A 33 -2.12 6.68 -4.70
N LEU A 34 -3.12 7.38 -5.25
CA LEU A 34 -2.93 8.67 -5.90
C LEU A 34 -2.58 9.79 -4.91
N LEU A 35 -3.12 9.79 -3.69
CA LEU A 35 -2.85 10.81 -2.68
C LEU A 35 -1.51 10.60 -1.96
N LEU A 36 -1.06 9.35 -1.82
CA LEU A 36 0.24 8.98 -1.26
C LEU A 36 1.37 8.97 -2.29
N ASP A 37 1.06 9.19 -3.57
CA ASP A 37 2.09 9.38 -4.57
C ASP A 37 2.80 10.71 -4.36
N TYR A 38 4.06 10.80 -4.78
CA TYR A 38 4.73 12.10 -4.80
C TYR A 38 3.92 13.02 -5.71
N PRO A 39 3.49 14.21 -5.23
CA PRO A 39 2.86 15.18 -6.10
C PRO A 39 3.95 15.66 -7.06
N GLU A 40 4.04 15.02 -8.23
CA GLU A 40 4.87 15.49 -9.33
C GLU A 40 4.58 16.98 -9.53
N VAL A 41 5.60 17.74 -9.94
CA VAL A 41 5.45 19.18 -10.12
C VAL A 41 4.58 19.43 -11.36
N CYS A 42 3.28 19.21 -11.21
CA CYS A 42 2.24 19.52 -12.15
C CYS A 42 1.80 20.97 -11.95
N ALA A 43 1.19 21.56 -12.98
CA ALA A 43 0.58 22.86 -12.83
C ALA A 43 -0.49 22.81 -11.72
N GLU A 44 -0.71 23.91 -11.01
CA GLU A 44 -1.69 23.96 -9.91
C GLU A 44 -3.10 23.57 -10.38
N ASP A 45 -3.44 23.84 -11.64
CA ASP A 45 -4.69 23.44 -12.26
C ASP A 45 -4.82 21.92 -12.45
N GLU A 46 -3.74 21.24 -12.85
CA GLU A 46 -3.71 19.77 -12.99
C GLU A 46 -3.85 19.10 -11.62
N TRP A 47 -3.15 19.64 -10.61
CA TRP A 47 -3.28 19.20 -9.23
C TRP A 47 -4.73 19.33 -8.72
N ASN A 48 -5.34 20.50 -8.90
CA ASN A 48 -6.72 20.73 -8.48
C ASN A 48 -7.70 19.83 -9.24
N THR A 49 -7.49 19.61 -10.54
CA THR A 49 -8.30 18.68 -11.34
C THR A 49 -8.26 17.26 -10.78
N ARG A 50 -7.06 16.78 -10.40
CA ARG A 50 -6.90 15.47 -9.75
C ARG A 50 -7.64 15.40 -8.41
N LEU A 51 -7.51 16.43 -7.57
CA LEU A 51 -8.20 16.45 -6.27
C LEU A 51 -9.72 16.45 -6.43
N THR A 52 -10.26 17.20 -7.39
CA THR A 52 -11.70 17.19 -7.69
C THR A 52 -12.18 15.84 -8.19
N ALA A 53 -11.44 15.18 -9.10
CA ALA A 53 -11.80 13.85 -9.57
C ALA A 53 -11.83 12.81 -8.43
N ILE A 54 -10.89 12.92 -7.47
CA ILE A 54 -10.88 12.07 -6.28
C ILE A 54 -12.07 12.39 -5.37
N GLU A 55 -12.38 13.67 -5.16
CA GLU A 55 -13.52 14.11 -4.34
C GLU A 55 -14.86 13.58 -4.88
N ASP A 56 -15.06 13.64 -6.19
CA ASP A 56 -16.27 13.13 -6.84
C ASP A 56 -16.46 11.62 -6.59
N ALA A 57 -15.36 10.85 -6.59
CA ALA A 57 -15.38 9.43 -6.31
C ALA A 57 -15.73 9.10 -4.85
N LEU A 58 -15.56 10.04 -3.90
CA LEU A 58 -15.89 9.81 -2.49
C LEU A 58 -17.39 9.67 -2.24
N ALA A 59 -18.24 10.15 -3.14
CA ALA A 59 -19.70 10.15 -2.98
C ALA A 59 -20.32 8.74 -2.85
N SER A 60 -19.62 7.70 -3.32
CA SER A 60 -20.06 6.30 -3.22
C SER A 60 -19.52 5.57 -1.99
N LEU A 61 -18.64 6.20 -1.20
CA LEU A 61 -17.98 5.58 -0.06
C LEU A 61 -18.79 5.73 1.24
N PRO A 62 -18.58 4.84 2.23
CA PRO A 62 -19.08 5.07 3.58
C PRO A 62 -18.55 6.38 4.17
N GLU A 63 -19.40 7.13 4.89
CA GLU A 63 -19.06 8.49 5.34
C GLU A 63 -17.78 8.54 6.18
N THR A 64 -17.53 7.55 7.04
CA THR A 64 -16.31 7.49 7.87
C THR A 64 -15.03 7.51 7.02
N ILE A 65 -15.02 6.78 5.90
CA ILE A 65 -13.87 6.74 4.99
C ILE A 65 -13.83 8.03 4.15
N ALA A 66 -14.99 8.48 3.67
CA ALA A 66 -15.10 9.69 2.86
C ALA A 66 -14.63 10.93 3.63
N ASP A 67 -14.96 11.05 4.92
CA ASP A 67 -14.56 12.15 5.79
C ASP A 67 -13.04 12.23 5.97
N ASP A 68 -12.37 11.11 6.19
CA ASP A 68 -10.90 11.08 6.28
C ASP A 68 -10.26 11.54 4.96
N LEU A 69 -10.70 10.97 3.83
CA LEU A 69 -10.16 11.37 2.53
C LEU A 69 -10.44 12.85 2.24
N ARG A 70 -11.64 13.35 2.56
CA ARG A 70 -12.02 14.77 2.41
C ARG A 70 -11.16 15.69 3.27
N ALA A 71 -10.87 15.30 4.52
CA ALA A 71 -9.98 16.04 5.40
C ALA A 71 -8.56 16.18 4.80
N PHE A 72 -8.04 15.12 4.17
CA PHE A 72 -6.78 15.22 3.42
C PHE A 72 -6.89 16.17 2.23
N LEU A 73 -7.95 16.06 1.42
CA LEU A 73 -8.16 16.91 0.24
C LEU A 73 -8.22 18.39 0.62
N ASP A 74 -8.93 18.74 1.70
CA ASP A 74 -9.03 20.11 2.20
C ASP A 74 -7.67 20.64 2.67
N ALA A 75 -6.92 19.83 3.42
CA ALA A 75 -5.57 20.18 3.86
C ALA A 75 -4.61 20.36 2.66
N ALA A 76 -4.71 19.48 1.66
CA ALA A 76 -3.92 19.54 0.44
C ALA A 76 -4.20 20.80 -0.38
N ARG A 77 -5.47 21.17 -0.55
CA ARG A 77 -5.89 22.42 -1.21
C ARG A 77 -5.40 23.64 -0.46
N ALA A 78 -5.55 23.67 0.86
CA ALA A 78 -5.11 24.79 1.69
C ALA A 78 -3.58 24.99 1.63
N ARG A 79 -2.80 23.91 1.46
CA ARG A 79 -1.33 23.98 1.35
C ARG A 79 -0.86 24.40 -0.04
N GLY A 80 -1.55 23.94 -1.08
CA GLY A 80 -1.13 24.03 -2.48
C GLY A 80 -0.05 23.01 -2.85
N ALA A 81 -0.01 22.63 -4.14
CA ALA A 81 0.80 21.53 -4.67
C ALA A 81 2.28 21.61 -4.26
N ARG A 82 2.91 22.79 -4.45
CA ARG A 82 4.34 22.98 -4.14
C ARG A 82 4.67 22.75 -2.67
N ARG A 83 3.84 23.26 -1.74
CA ARG A 83 4.09 23.09 -0.30
C ARG A 83 3.74 21.68 0.16
N LEU A 84 2.81 21.01 -0.52
CA LEU A 84 2.52 19.60 -0.27
C LEU A 84 3.68 18.72 -0.72
N ALA A 85 4.29 18.99 -1.89
CA ALA A 85 5.50 18.31 -2.35
C ALA A 85 6.67 18.45 -1.35
N GLN A 86 6.88 19.66 -0.83
CA GLN A 86 7.87 19.88 0.23
C GLN A 86 7.53 19.08 1.50
N HIS A 87 6.25 19.06 1.90
CA HIS A 87 5.78 18.26 3.04
C HIS A 87 6.06 16.77 2.84
N TYR A 88 5.81 16.29 1.63
CA TYR A 88 5.99 14.89 1.27
C TYR A 88 7.43 14.47 1.55
N VAL A 89 8.41 15.22 1.03
CA VAL A 89 9.83 14.96 1.26
C VAL A 89 10.18 15.06 2.75
N ASP A 90 9.68 16.07 3.44
CA ASP A 90 9.93 16.27 4.87
C ASP A 90 9.38 15.13 5.75
N ILE A 91 8.36 14.43 5.29
CA ILE A 91 7.72 13.31 5.97
C ILE A 91 8.30 11.97 5.51
N PHE A 92 8.13 11.63 4.24
CA PHE A 92 8.39 10.28 3.72
C PHE A 92 9.88 10.01 3.48
N ASP A 93 10.67 11.02 3.08
CA ASP A 93 12.10 10.85 2.81
C ASP A 93 12.95 11.10 4.06
N HIS A 94 12.57 12.10 4.86
CA HIS A 94 13.35 12.51 6.03
C HIS A 94 12.97 11.79 7.32
N LYS A 95 11.72 11.32 7.50
CA LYS A 95 11.32 10.60 8.71
C LYS A 95 11.34 9.10 8.45
N ARG A 96 12.36 8.42 8.97
CA ARG A 96 12.47 6.95 8.94
C ARG A 96 11.21 6.22 9.43
N ARG A 97 10.45 6.85 10.34
CA ARG A 97 9.23 6.28 10.91
C ARG A 97 7.99 6.42 10.02
N CYS A 98 8.11 7.12 8.90
CA CYS A 98 7.02 7.32 7.95
C CYS A 98 7.30 6.62 6.63
N SER A 99 8.05 5.51 6.62
CA SER A 99 8.34 4.79 5.38
C SER A 99 7.06 4.23 4.73
N LEU A 100 6.95 4.29 3.40
CA LEU A 100 5.87 3.66 2.63
C LEU A 100 6.18 2.22 2.20
N TYR A 101 7.34 1.67 2.57
CA TYR A 101 7.74 0.30 2.24
C TYR A 101 7.27 -0.68 3.32
N LEU A 102 6.30 -1.55 2.98
CA LEU A 102 5.65 -2.45 3.94
C LEU A 102 6.63 -3.47 4.54
N SER A 103 7.59 -3.95 3.74
CA SER A 103 8.60 -4.91 4.22
C SER A 103 9.46 -4.35 5.37
N TYR A 104 9.63 -3.01 5.43
CA TYR A 104 10.41 -2.35 6.46
C TYR A 104 9.81 -2.54 7.86
N TYR A 105 8.49 -2.48 8.00
CA TYR A 105 7.83 -2.69 9.29
C TYR A 105 7.85 -4.15 9.74
N ALA A 106 7.87 -5.08 8.79
CA ALA A 106 7.87 -6.52 9.09
C ALA A 106 9.26 -7.01 9.52
N VAL A 107 10.31 -6.69 8.77
CA VAL A 107 11.66 -7.28 8.96
C VAL A 107 12.78 -6.26 9.12
N GLY A 108 12.48 -4.96 9.07
CA GLY A 108 13.47 -3.90 9.11
C GLY A 108 14.44 -3.94 7.93
N ASP A 109 15.58 -3.26 8.08
CA ASP A 109 16.67 -3.28 7.08
C ASP A 109 17.61 -4.46 7.31
N THR A 110 17.05 -5.67 7.21
CA THR A 110 17.79 -6.92 7.37
C THR A 110 17.92 -7.65 6.03
N ARG A 111 18.79 -8.65 5.97
CA ARG A 111 18.93 -9.52 4.78
C ARG A 111 17.59 -10.16 4.38
N GLN A 112 16.65 -10.31 5.32
CA GLN A 112 15.30 -10.85 5.07
C GLN A 112 14.41 -9.89 4.29
N ARG A 113 14.74 -8.60 4.22
CA ARG A 113 13.98 -7.59 3.46
C ARG A 113 13.99 -7.89 1.96
N GLY A 114 15.12 -8.32 1.42
CA GLY A 114 15.22 -8.72 0.01
C GLY A 114 14.26 -9.86 -0.34
N THR A 115 14.16 -10.88 0.51
CA THR A 115 13.21 -11.99 0.32
C THR A 115 11.76 -11.52 0.41
N ALA A 116 11.45 -10.63 1.36
CA ALA A 116 10.11 -10.05 1.46
C ALA A 116 9.73 -9.26 0.20
N ILE A 117 10.62 -8.43 -0.32
CA ILE A 117 10.41 -7.66 -1.57
C ILE A 117 10.13 -8.61 -2.75
N LEU A 118 10.87 -9.71 -2.88
CA LEU A 118 10.61 -10.71 -3.92
C LEU A 118 9.22 -11.34 -3.77
N ALA A 119 8.82 -11.68 -2.54
CA ALA A 119 7.50 -12.25 -2.27
C ALA A 119 6.35 -11.27 -2.57
N PHE A 120 6.53 -9.97 -2.31
CA PHE A 120 5.59 -8.94 -2.78
C PHE A 120 5.47 -8.95 -4.31
N GLY A 121 6.62 -9.02 -5.01
CA GLY A 121 6.63 -9.09 -6.47
C GLY A 121 5.95 -10.35 -7.03
N ASP A 122 6.13 -11.49 -6.37
CA ASP A 122 5.46 -12.75 -6.73
C ASP A 122 3.94 -12.66 -6.52
N ALA A 123 3.50 -12.09 -5.40
CA ALA A 123 2.07 -11.90 -5.12
C ALA A 123 1.41 -10.97 -6.15
N LEU A 124 2.05 -9.85 -6.49
CA LEU A 124 1.55 -8.92 -7.51
C LEU A 124 1.43 -9.60 -8.89
N ARG A 125 2.45 -10.35 -9.30
CA ARG A 125 2.43 -11.12 -10.55
C ARG A 125 1.35 -12.20 -10.55
N ALA A 126 1.16 -12.91 -9.44
CA ALA A 126 0.14 -13.95 -9.30
C ALA A 126 -1.28 -13.39 -9.40
N SER A 127 -1.49 -12.14 -8.96
CA SER A 127 -2.76 -11.42 -9.11
C SER A 127 -2.99 -10.83 -10.51
N GLY A 128 -2.10 -11.09 -11.47
CA GLY A 128 -2.20 -10.57 -12.83
C GLY A 128 -1.82 -9.09 -12.96
N CYS A 129 -1.19 -8.49 -11.95
CA CYS A 129 -0.72 -7.12 -12.02
C CYS A 129 0.62 -7.04 -12.76
N GLU A 130 0.64 -6.27 -13.85
CA GLU A 130 1.88 -5.85 -14.51
C GLU A 130 2.41 -4.57 -13.86
N LEU A 131 3.56 -4.67 -13.18
CA LEU A 131 4.15 -3.54 -12.49
C LEU A 131 4.73 -2.53 -13.48
N ALA A 132 3.97 -1.48 -13.78
CA ALA A 132 4.40 -0.37 -14.61
C ALA A 132 5.20 0.71 -13.83
N ARG A 133 5.11 0.70 -12.49
CA ARG A 133 5.79 1.68 -11.63
C ARG A 133 7.27 1.38 -11.50
N ARG A 134 8.08 2.43 -11.34
CA ARG A 134 9.53 2.34 -11.06
C ARG A 134 9.84 1.99 -9.59
N GLU A 135 8.82 2.00 -8.74
CA GLU A 135 8.91 1.69 -7.32
C GLU A 135 9.04 0.18 -7.05
N LEU A 136 9.58 -0.16 -5.88
CA LEU A 136 9.67 -1.55 -5.43
C LEU A 136 8.27 -2.15 -5.18
N PRO A 137 8.09 -3.46 -5.36
CA PRO A 137 6.80 -4.13 -5.20
C PRO A 137 6.22 -4.07 -3.78
N ASP A 138 7.04 -3.79 -2.76
CA ASP A 138 6.59 -3.62 -1.38
C ASP A 138 6.18 -2.18 -1.02
N HIS A 139 6.24 -1.25 -1.98
CA HIS A 139 5.77 0.12 -1.80
C HIS A 139 4.24 0.15 -1.68
N LEU A 140 3.71 0.83 -0.66
CA LEU A 140 2.29 0.86 -0.37
C LEU A 140 1.44 1.31 -1.58
N CYS A 141 1.84 2.36 -2.31
CA CYS A 141 1.10 2.80 -3.50
C CYS A 141 1.05 1.74 -4.62
N VAL A 142 2.10 0.93 -4.77
CA VAL A 142 2.12 -0.17 -5.76
C VAL A 142 1.06 -1.21 -5.40
N VAL A 143 1.00 -1.60 -4.14
CA VAL A 143 0.03 -2.60 -3.66
C VAL A 143 -1.40 -2.06 -3.76
N LEU A 144 -1.64 -0.80 -3.40
CA LEU A 144 -2.94 -0.16 -3.49
C LEU A 144 -3.44 -0.02 -4.93
N GLU A 145 -2.56 0.39 -5.85
CA GLU A 145 -2.90 0.48 -7.27
C GLU A 145 -3.25 -0.90 -7.84
N ALA A 146 -2.50 -1.93 -7.46
CA ALA A 146 -2.78 -3.30 -7.86
C ALA A 146 -4.15 -3.76 -7.33
N ILE A 147 -4.47 -3.52 -6.04
CA ILE A 147 -5.79 -3.82 -5.46
C ILE A 147 -6.93 -3.17 -6.27
N ALA A 148 -6.73 -1.95 -6.74
CA ALA A 148 -7.74 -1.23 -7.51
C ALA A 148 -7.85 -1.65 -8.99
N SER A 149 -6.86 -2.38 -9.52
CA SER A 149 -6.74 -2.63 -10.97
C SER A 149 -6.94 -4.08 -11.38
N VAL A 150 -6.85 -5.04 -10.45
CA VAL A 150 -7.02 -6.47 -10.74
C VAL A 150 -8.47 -6.92 -10.54
N ASP A 151 -8.88 -7.97 -11.27
CA ASP A 151 -10.23 -8.52 -11.17
C ASP A 151 -10.54 -9.15 -9.80
N ASP A 152 -9.55 -9.84 -9.21
CA ASP A 152 -9.64 -10.44 -7.86
C ASP A 152 -8.50 -9.93 -6.97
N PRO A 153 -8.76 -8.91 -6.13
CA PRO A 153 -7.75 -8.33 -5.25
C PRO A 153 -7.60 -9.08 -3.92
N SER A 154 -8.34 -10.18 -3.68
CA SER A 154 -8.42 -10.85 -2.36
C SER A 154 -7.05 -11.15 -1.74
N THR A 155 -6.13 -11.69 -2.54
CA THR A 155 -4.76 -12.02 -2.09
C THR A 155 -3.95 -10.78 -1.73
N LEU A 156 -4.11 -9.68 -2.48
CA LEU A 156 -3.41 -8.41 -2.21
C LEU A 156 -4.00 -7.69 -0.99
N VAL A 157 -5.31 -7.80 -0.80
CA VAL A 157 -6.00 -7.30 0.38
C VAL A 157 -5.54 -8.07 1.62
N ASP A 158 -5.42 -9.39 1.55
CA ASP A 158 -4.88 -10.21 2.65
C ASP A 158 -3.40 -9.89 2.93
N LEU A 159 -2.61 -9.64 1.88
CA LEU A 159 -1.24 -9.15 2.01
C LEU A 159 -1.18 -7.82 2.77
N LEU A 160 -2.08 -6.89 2.47
CA LEU A 160 -2.15 -5.60 3.14
C LEU A 160 -2.65 -5.73 4.57
N ARG A 161 -3.67 -6.56 4.82
CA ARG A 161 -4.19 -6.88 6.16
C ARG A 161 -3.12 -7.51 7.04
N ALA A 162 -2.28 -8.40 6.49
CA ALA A 162 -1.17 -9.00 7.22
C ALA A 162 -0.11 -7.97 7.65
N HIS A 163 -0.04 -6.82 6.98
CA HIS A 163 0.86 -5.71 7.33
C HIS A 163 0.14 -4.57 8.08
N ARG A 164 -1.11 -4.77 8.52
CA ARG A 164 -1.93 -3.73 9.20
C ARG A 164 -1.19 -3.07 10.37
N ASP A 165 -0.51 -3.84 11.21
CA ASP A 165 0.25 -3.29 12.35
C ASP A 165 1.28 -2.25 11.90
N GLY A 166 2.00 -2.52 10.80
CA GLY A 166 2.97 -1.58 10.24
C GLY A 166 2.31 -0.31 9.68
N ILE A 167 1.15 -0.48 9.05
CA ILE A 167 0.35 0.62 8.49
C ILE A 167 -0.22 1.50 9.62
N GLU A 168 -0.67 0.92 10.73
CA GLU A 168 -1.14 1.65 11.90
C GLU A 168 -0.01 2.40 12.61
N VAL A 169 1.18 1.80 12.66
CA VAL A 169 2.39 2.47 13.16
C VAL A 169 2.78 3.67 12.27
N LEU A 170 2.63 3.54 10.96
CA LEU A 170 2.76 4.65 10.01
C LEU A 170 1.71 5.73 10.29
N ARG A 171 0.42 5.36 10.44
CA ARG A 171 -0.68 6.29 10.76
C ARG A 171 -0.37 7.10 12.02
N ALA A 172 -0.08 6.42 13.13
CA ALA A 172 0.21 7.05 14.40
C ALA A 172 1.48 7.92 14.35
N SER A 173 2.48 7.54 13.53
CA SER A 173 3.66 8.38 13.31
C SER A 173 3.32 9.66 12.53
N LEU A 174 2.51 9.57 11.48
CA LEU A 174 2.05 10.72 10.71
C LEU A 174 1.21 11.68 11.56
N GLU A 175 0.32 11.13 12.41
CA GLU A 175 -0.46 11.90 13.38
C GLU A 175 0.45 12.63 14.37
N SER A 176 1.49 11.98 14.89
CA SER A 176 2.46 12.61 15.80
C SER A 176 3.28 13.75 15.16
N PHE A 177 3.33 13.81 13.83
CA PHE A 177 3.96 14.88 13.07
C PHE A 177 2.97 15.91 12.52
N ASP A 178 1.69 15.84 12.93
CA ASP A 178 0.62 16.70 12.43
C ASP A 178 0.54 16.71 10.89
N SER A 179 0.76 15.53 10.31
CA SER A 179 0.80 15.35 8.86
C SER A 179 -0.57 14.92 8.36
N PRO A 180 -1.19 15.62 7.38
CA PRO A 180 -2.54 15.28 6.91
C PRO A 180 -2.60 13.89 6.28
N TYR A 181 -1.46 13.34 5.84
CA TYR A 181 -1.35 11.98 5.30
C TYR A 181 -1.86 10.90 6.28
N HIS A 182 -1.95 11.17 7.59
CA HIS A 182 -2.54 10.22 8.53
C HIS A 182 -4.00 9.87 8.19
N HIS A 183 -4.77 10.80 7.63
CA HIS A 183 -6.14 10.55 7.18
C HIS A 183 -6.20 9.55 6.02
N VAL A 184 -5.26 9.64 5.07
CA VAL A 184 -5.18 8.68 3.95
C VAL A 184 -4.85 7.28 4.47
N ILE A 185 -3.95 7.19 5.44
CA ILE A 185 -3.65 5.90 6.08
C ILE A 185 -4.84 5.38 6.91
N ALA A 186 -5.59 6.25 7.58
CA ALA A 186 -6.82 5.89 8.29
C ALA A 186 -7.83 5.25 7.33
N ALA A 187 -8.10 5.90 6.18
CA ALA A 187 -8.99 5.37 5.14
C ALA A 187 -8.54 3.99 4.63
N ILE A 188 -7.23 3.78 4.42
CA ILE A 188 -6.69 2.45 4.06
C ILE A 188 -7.00 1.44 5.17
N THR A 189 -6.73 1.75 6.42
CA THR A 189 -6.94 0.79 7.52
C THR A 189 -8.41 0.49 7.79
N GLN A 190 -9.32 1.44 7.54
CA GLN A 190 -10.76 1.27 7.67
C GLN A 190 -11.31 0.30 6.63
N MET A 191 -10.86 0.36 5.37
CA MET A 191 -11.33 -0.57 4.33
C MET A 191 -10.83 -2.01 4.51
N LEU A 192 -9.92 -2.26 5.46
CA LEU A 192 -9.34 -3.58 5.69
C LEU A 192 -10.09 -4.33 6.80
N PRO A 193 -10.70 -5.48 6.52
CA PRO A 193 -11.27 -6.33 7.55
C PRO A 193 -10.19 -6.79 8.55
N LEU A 194 -10.56 -7.03 9.80
CA LEU A 194 -9.63 -7.58 10.79
C LEU A 194 -9.25 -9.01 10.43
N MET A 195 -7.96 -9.37 10.55
CA MET A 195 -7.47 -10.75 10.50
C MET A 195 -7.19 -11.22 11.92
N ASP A 196 -7.38 -12.51 12.18
CA ASP A 196 -6.87 -13.10 13.41
C ASP A 196 -5.33 -13.16 13.41
N ASP A 197 -4.75 -13.20 14.61
CA ASP A 197 -3.30 -13.18 14.79
C ASP A 197 -2.62 -14.39 14.15
N GLU A 198 -3.23 -15.57 14.16
CA GLU A 198 -2.63 -16.79 13.62
C GLU A 198 -2.52 -16.69 12.09
N THR A 199 -3.59 -16.26 11.42
CA THR A 199 -3.60 -16.04 9.97
C THR A 199 -2.63 -14.94 9.57
N THR A 200 -2.56 -13.84 10.33
CA THR A 200 -1.57 -12.79 10.13
C THR A 200 -0.14 -13.32 10.22
N HIS A 201 0.18 -14.11 11.26
CA HIS A 201 1.53 -14.69 11.43
C HIS A 201 1.88 -15.67 10.31
N ARG A 202 0.92 -16.50 9.87
CA ARG A 202 1.13 -17.41 8.73
C ARG A 202 1.43 -16.63 7.46
N PHE A 203 0.64 -15.61 7.16
CA PHE A 203 0.83 -14.77 5.98
C PHE A 203 2.20 -14.07 5.99
N LEU A 204 2.55 -13.43 7.11
CA LEU A 204 3.86 -12.78 7.26
C LEU A 204 5.03 -13.78 7.19
N SER A 205 4.85 -15.00 7.68
CA SER A 205 5.87 -16.05 7.56
C SER A 205 6.09 -16.46 6.10
N LEU A 206 5.02 -16.58 5.31
CA LEU A 206 5.09 -16.87 3.88
C LEU A 206 5.81 -15.75 3.12
N VAL A 207 5.45 -14.49 3.37
CA VAL A 207 6.14 -13.33 2.76
C VAL A 207 7.63 -13.33 3.08
N ARG A 208 8.01 -13.68 4.31
CA ARG A 208 9.43 -13.72 4.74
C ARG A 208 10.23 -14.88 4.17
N GLN A 209 9.60 -16.02 3.94
CA GLN A 209 10.25 -17.24 3.44
C GLN A 209 10.16 -17.35 1.91
N GLY A 210 9.34 -16.51 1.27
CA GLY A 210 8.89 -16.68 -0.10
C GLY A 210 7.66 -17.60 -0.17
N PRO A 211 6.75 -17.41 -1.14
CA PRO A 211 5.65 -18.35 -1.33
C PRO A 211 6.21 -19.76 -1.59
N PRO A 212 5.62 -20.82 -0.99
CA PRO A 212 5.92 -22.20 -1.33
C PRO A 212 5.91 -22.41 -2.84
N ALA A 213 6.84 -23.23 -3.36
CA ALA A 213 6.91 -23.55 -4.79
C ALA A 213 5.58 -24.09 -5.35
N GLU A 214 4.70 -24.63 -4.50
CA GLU A 214 3.39 -25.16 -4.86
C GLU A 214 2.30 -24.09 -5.09
N LEU A 215 2.50 -22.84 -4.64
CA LEU A 215 1.60 -21.72 -4.91
C LEU A 215 1.97 -20.94 -6.19
N VAL A 216 3.11 -21.26 -6.80
CA VAL A 216 3.44 -20.82 -8.15
C VAL A 216 2.77 -21.81 -9.09
N GLY A 217 1.51 -21.52 -9.45
CA GLY A 217 0.76 -22.29 -10.43
C GLY A 217 1.62 -22.54 -11.67
N ILE A 218 1.80 -23.83 -11.95
CA ILE A 218 2.39 -24.48 -13.11
C ILE A 218 2.38 -23.59 -14.36
N ALA A 219 3.40 -22.76 -14.53
CA ALA A 219 3.74 -22.10 -15.79
C ALA A 219 5.15 -22.51 -16.23
N ASP A 220 5.51 -23.78 -15.97
CA ASP A 220 6.57 -24.47 -16.70
C ASP A 220 5.91 -25.55 -17.55
N THR A 221 5.44 -25.16 -18.74
CA THR A 221 5.18 -26.13 -19.80
C THR A 221 5.63 -25.56 -21.14
N THR A 222 6.86 -25.96 -21.48
CA THR A 222 7.40 -26.21 -22.82
C THR A 222 7.63 -25.01 -23.76
N LEU A 223 8.89 -24.59 -23.88
CA LEU A 223 9.47 -24.17 -25.16
C LEU A 223 10.30 -25.35 -25.71
N PRO A 224 9.86 -26.05 -26.77
CA PRO A 224 10.75 -26.95 -27.48
C PRO A 224 11.76 -26.11 -28.29
N LEU A 225 13.02 -26.15 -27.88
CA LEU A 225 14.14 -25.73 -28.72
C LEU A 225 14.20 -26.69 -29.92
N ALA A 226 13.74 -26.23 -31.07
CA ALA A 226 14.03 -26.91 -32.33
C ALA A 226 15.54 -26.76 -32.62
N GLU A 227 16.23 -27.89 -32.63
CA GLU A 227 17.63 -28.01 -33.01
C GLU A 227 17.81 -27.53 -34.46
N VAL A 228 18.71 -26.56 -34.66
CA VAL A 228 19.19 -26.16 -35.97
C VAL A 228 20.24 -27.18 -36.42
N THR A 229 19.86 -28.15 -37.24
CA THR A 229 20.82 -28.96 -37.99
C THR A 229 21.17 -28.24 -39.29
N HIS A 230 22.41 -27.74 -39.35
CA HIS A 230 23.02 -27.30 -40.60
C HIS A 230 23.36 -28.51 -41.47
N SER A 231 23.02 -28.44 -42.76
CA SER A 231 23.63 -29.20 -43.85
C SER A 231 23.83 -28.29 -45.04
#